data_AF-A0A970KM94-F1
#
_entry.id   AF-A0A970KM94-F1
#
_cell.length_a   1.000
_cell.length_b   1.000
_cell.length_c   1.000
_cell.angle_alpha   90.00
_cell.angle_beta   90.00
_cell.angle_gamma   90.00
#
_symmetry.space_group_name_H-M   'P 1'
#
loop_
_entity.id
_entity.type
_entity.pdbx_description
1 polymer ?
#
loop_
_entity_poly.entity_id
_entity_poly.type
_entity_poly.pdbx_seq_one_letter_code
_entity_poly.pdbx_strand_id
1 'polypeptide(L)'
;MTARSSVFRRITAGAGAILLACAAGAGIIFEGDGSNEPGFVPPPRPKAPPPPPANISGGETFIPYPGPPAQPQSRSEKKNPPRPPVMFTKLTSEYGEIDWNARPNDLNNLLNALKAMADVNYDCDHKSFAEIDPDPARNPILYRSGHFHWHLNAQEKAKLREYLLRGGTLILNAGMGSKPFYDSALRIMGEVFPETPVQRLAADHAVFHSYYDIDQVQYRPGVRASGYTSSEPWLEGVTIDCRTVCFISRFGMESGWDPYEDDNILAYAPESAQRLGMNLVAYASTIQNWTRQLARQVKYEDAGDATTAGSMSIAQVIYDGEWKTRHVGLSMLLKEFNRKTEIPVKFASRELRLTDPALFDVPVLYIVGHDRLKLTPQEIAALRAYLTGGGMLIAEACCGRQAFDRAFRETMAAVLPGVTPEAPLRNHPIFTMPNKITQLTPTDALRQLSGKSLVEPELLFWKHDGHVAVIYSPRGMAGGWELAQIPYSLGYTDSLLLGENILMFALTR
;
A
#
# COMPACT_ATOMS: atom_id res chain seq x y z
N MET A 1 -42.00 54.96 25.91
CA MET A 1 -41.10 55.29 24.79
C MET A 1 -39.76 54.59 25.06
N THR A 2 -39.62 53.31 24.71
CA THR A 2 -39.17 52.76 23.40
C THR A 2 -37.69 53.06 23.12
N ALA A 3 -36.84 52.16 22.63
CA ALA A 3 -36.83 50.71 22.45
C ALA A 3 -35.44 50.35 21.87
N ARG A 4 -35.04 49.08 22.07
CA ARG A 4 -34.13 48.22 21.27
C ARG A 4 -33.67 48.72 19.89
N SER A 5 -32.43 48.40 19.48
CA SER A 5 -32.20 47.37 18.43
C SER A 5 -30.70 47.04 18.21
N SER A 6 -30.44 45.74 18.09
CA SER A 6 -29.33 45.11 17.37
C SER A 6 -29.52 45.29 15.86
N VAL A 7 -28.44 45.31 15.06
CA VAL A 7 -28.36 44.69 13.71
C VAL A 7 -26.89 44.64 13.24
N PHE A 8 -26.44 43.42 12.93
CA PHE A 8 -25.45 42.98 11.93
C PHE A 8 -24.75 44.04 11.06
N ARG A 9 -23.41 43.99 11.00
CA ARG A 9 -22.67 44.35 9.79
C ARG A 9 -21.84 43.16 9.30
N ARG A 10 -22.12 42.80 8.06
CA ARG A 10 -21.63 41.65 7.29
C ARG A 10 -20.10 41.64 7.20
N ILE A 11 -19.52 40.46 7.43
CA ILE A 11 -18.20 40.09 6.93
C ILE A 11 -18.36 39.87 5.43
N THR A 12 -17.91 40.81 4.61
CA THR A 12 -17.67 40.58 3.19
C THR A 12 -16.25 40.09 3.03
N ALA A 13 -16.13 38.78 2.75
CA ALA A 13 -14.99 38.20 2.09
C ALA A 13 -14.76 38.90 0.74
N GLY A 14 -13.49 39.12 0.38
CA GLY A 14 -13.14 39.55 -0.96
C GLY A 14 -11.77 40.21 -1.07
N ALA A 15 -10.89 39.54 -1.81
CA ALA A 15 -9.73 40.04 -2.53
C ALA A 15 -8.41 40.21 -1.75
N GLY A 16 -7.37 39.54 -2.25
CA GLY A 16 -6.03 40.10 -2.18
C GLY A 16 -4.85 39.14 -1.97
N ALA A 17 -4.90 37.87 -2.39
CA ALA A 17 -3.65 37.14 -2.58
C ALA A 17 -3.02 37.64 -3.88
N ILE A 18 -2.09 38.59 -3.73
CA ILE A 18 -1.28 39.14 -4.82
C ILE A 18 -0.48 37.99 -5.45
N LEU A 19 -0.82 37.66 -6.69
CA LEU A 19 -0.01 36.86 -7.60
C LEU A 19 1.32 37.59 -7.79
N LEU A 20 2.36 37.18 -7.07
CA LEU A 20 3.72 37.49 -7.47
C LEU A 20 4.05 36.58 -8.66
N ALA A 21 3.89 37.13 -9.86
CA ALA A 21 4.41 36.55 -11.08
C ALA A 21 5.95 36.62 -11.04
N CYS A 22 6.60 35.62 -10.46
CA CYS A 22 8.04 35.49 -10.54
C CYS A 22 8.42 34.83 -11.87
N ALA A 23 9.07 35.64 -12.71
CA ALA A 23 9.89 35.22 -13.82
C ALA A 23 10.98 34.22 -13.35
N ALA A 24 11.51 33.47 -14.32
CA ALA A 24 12.57 32.47 -14.18
C ALA A 24 13.58 32.79 -13.05
N GLY A 25 13.63 31.90 -12.06
CA GLY A 25 14.55 31.95 -10.92
C GLY A 25 13.89 31.27 -9.73
N ALA A 26 14.56 30.27 -9.13
CA ALA A 26 14.10 29.50 -7.97
C ALA A 26 13.98 30.39 -6.71
N GLY A 27 13.01 31.29 -6.71
CA GLY A 27 12.61 32.11 -5.57
C GLY A 27 11.54 31.40 -4.75
N ILE A 28 11.53 31.68 -3.46
CA ILE A 28 10.50 31.23 -2.52
C ILE A 28 9.12 31.65 -3.07
N ILE A 29 8.26 30.69 -3.40
CA ILE A 29 6.89 30.93 -3.87
C ILE A 29 5.98 31.15 -2.67
N PHE A 30 6.08 30.28 -1.66
CA PHE A 30 5.44 30.43 -0.35
C PHE A 30 6.46 30.18 0.77
N GLU A 31 6.26 30.79 1.94
CA GLU A 31 7.21 30.63 3.05
C GLU A 31 7.26 29.18 3.57
N GLY A 32 8.44 28.54 3.57
CA GLY A 32 8.65 27.18 4.07
C GLY A 32 8.14 26.05 3.16
N ASP A 33 7.82 26.35 1.91
CA ASP A 33 7.19 25.41 0.95
C ASP A 33 8.18 24.50 0.19
N GLY A 34 9.47 24.68 0.40
CA GLY A 34 10.54 23.94 -0.26
C GLY A 34 10.85 24.39 -1.70
N SER A 35 10.28 25.48 -2.20
CA SER A 35 10.49 25.97 -3.57
C SER A 35 11.91 26.49 -3.84
N ASN A 36 12.68 26.75 -2.78
CA ASN A 36 14.10 27.09 -2.82
C ASN A 36 15.04 25.88 -2.62
N GLU A 37 14.49 24.67 -2.48
CA GLU A 37 15.27 23.46 -2.17
C GLU A 37 15.71 22.69 -3.43
N PRO A 38 16.85 21.97 -3.38
CA PRO A 38 17.28 21.09 -4.46
C PRO A 38 16.23 20.01 -4.79
N GLY A 39 15.91 19.88 -6.07
CA GLY A 39 14.94 18.89 -6.56
C GLY A 39 13.48 19.34 -6.51
N PHE A 40 13.21 20.60 -6.16
CA PHE A 40 11.92 21.23 -6.42
C PHE A 40 11.63 21.28 -7.92
N VAL A 41 10.40 20.93 -8.30
CA VAL A 41 9.90 21.06 -9.68
C VAL A 41 8.69 21.98 -9.65
N PRO A 42 8.74 23.16 -10.29
CA PRO A 42 7.65 24.13 -10.22
C PRO A 42 6.40 23.62 -10.94
N PRO A 43 5.19 23.94 -10.45
CA PRO A 43 3.96 23.62 -11.14
C PRO A 43 3.86 24.35 -12.49
N PRO A 44 3.15 23.77 -13.47
CA PRO A 44 2.95 24.41 -14.76
C PRO A 44 2.12 25.69 -14.59
N ARG A 45 2.42 26.69 -15.44
CA ARG A 45 1.65 27.93 -15.44
C ARG A 45 0.20 27.63 -15.86
N PRO A 46 -0.81 28.19 -15.16
CA PRO A 46 -2.20 28.06 -15.58
C PRO A 46 -2.34 28.55 -17.03
N LYS A 47 -2.87 27.70 -17.92
CA LYS A 47 -3.26 28.16 -19.26
C LYS A 47 -4.45 29.11 -19.09
N ALA A 48 -4.35 30.33 -19.62
CA ALA A 48 -5.48 31.26 -19.62
C ALA A 48 -6.69 30.58 -20.30
N PRO A 49 -7.91 30.69 -19.75
CA PRO A 49 -9.08 30.12 -20.40
C PRO A 49 -9.21 30.75 -21.80
N PRO A 50 -9.63 29.96 -22.82
CA PRO A 50 -9.92 30.54 -24.13
C PRO A 50 -10.99 31.63 -23.95
N PRO A 51 -10.90 32.75 -24.70
CA PRO A 51 -11.92 33.79 -24.63
C PRO A 51 -13.29 33.15 -24.90
N PRO A 52 -14.34 33.54 -24.16
CA PRO A 52 -15.67 32.99 -24.40
C PRO A 52 -16.03 33.15 -25.88
N PRO A 53 -16.66 32.14 -26.51
CA PRO A 53 -17.06 32.25 -27.90
C PRO A 53 -17.89 33.52 -28.07
N ALA A 54 -17.53 34.33 -29.07
CA ALA A 54 -18.27 35.53 -29.42
C ALA A 54 -19.66 35.11 -29.95
N ASN A 55 -20.61 34.93 -29.04
CA ASN A 55 -22.00 34.74 -29.39
C ASN A 55 -22.53 36.08 -29.90
N ILE A 56 -22.57 36.26 -31.21
CA ILE A 56 -23.38 37.31 -31.84
C ILE A 56 -24.83 36.84 -31.67
N SER A 57 -25.62 37.55 -30.88
CA SER A 57 -27.07 37.34 -30.78
C SER A 57 -27.71 37.71 -32.12
N GLY A 58 -27.74 36.75 -33.05
CA GLY A 58 -28.44 36.89 -34.32
C GLY A 58 -29.93 36.64 -34.12
N GLY A 59 -30.74 37.68 -34.33
CA GLY A 59 -32.18 37.57 -34.56
C GLY A 59 -33.04 37.95 -33.35
N GLU A 60 -33.43 39.23 -33.28
CA GLU A 60 -34.70 39.58 -32.64
C GLU A 60 -35.81 38.87 -33.42
N THR A 61 -36.40 37.82 -32.84
CA THR A 61 -37.59 37.19 -33.40
C THR A 61 -38.75 38.16 -33.25
N PHE A 62 -39.15 38.81 -34.36
CA PHE A 62 -40.37 39.62 -34.39
C PHE A 62 -41.56 38.68 -34.21
N ILE A 63 -42.17 38.70 -33.02
CA ILE A 63 -43.40 37.94 -32.74
C ILE A 63 -44.58 38.76 -33.30
N PRO A 64 -45.30 38.31 -34.34
CA PRO A 64 -46.47 39.03 -34.83
C PRO A 64 -47.59 38.97 -33.79
N TYR A 65 -48.24 40.10 -33.52
CA TYR A 65 -49.36 40.19 -32.58
C TYR A 65 -50.72 40.03 -33.30
N PRO A 66 -51.70 39.32 -32.70
CA PRO A 66 -51.59 38.54 -31.46
C PRO A 66 -50.90 37.19 -31.71
N GLY A 67 -50.03 36.79 -30.76
CA GLY A 67 -49.29 35.53 -30.85
C GLY A 67 -50.23 34.31 -30.85
N PRO A 68 -49.85 33.21 -31.52
CA PRO A 68 -50.66 31.99 -31.55
C PRO A 68 -50.93 31.46 -30.13
N PRO A 69 -52.09 30.81 -29.88
CA PRO A 69 -52.43 30.30 -28.56
C PRO A 69 -51.34 29.36 -28.06
N ALA A 70 -50.76 29.70 -26.89
CA ALA A 70 -49.70 28.92 -26.27
C ALA A 70 -50.25 27.56 -25.84
N GLN A 71 -49.98 26.52 -26.63
CA GLN A 71 -50.15 25.15 -26.16
C GLN A 71 -49.01 24.84 -25.17
N PRO A 72 -49.29 24.25 -23.99
CA PRO A 72 -48.25 23.81 -23.08
C PRO A 72 -47.40 22.74 -23.78
N GLN A 73 -46.17 23.07 -24.14
CA GLN A 73 -45.21 22.06 -24.58
C GLN A 73 -44.86 21.19 -23.38
N SER A 74 -45.00 19.87 -23.51
CA SER A 74 -44.51 18.93 -22.50
C SER A 74 -43.00 19.11 -22.37
N ARG A 75 -42.56 19.65 -21.23
CA ARG A 75 -41.15 19.60 -20.85
C ARG A 75 -40.84 18.14 -20.53
N SER A 76 -40.30 17.41 -21.49
CA SER A 76 -39.48 16.25 -21.18
C SER A 76 -38.21 16.78 -20.52
N GLU A 77 -38.23 16.93 -19.20
CA GLU A 77 -36.97 17.05 -18.46
C GLU A 77 -36.16 15.80 -18.76
N LYS A 78 -35.08 15.97 -19.52
CA LYS A 78 -34.11 14.91 -19.76
C LYS A 78 -33.58 14.53 -18.38
N LYS A 79 -34.10 13.43 -17.81
CA LYS A 79 -33.60 12.89 -16.55
C LYS A 79 -32.13 12.61 -16.76
N ASN A 80 -31.28 13.45 -16.17
CA ASN A 80 -29.85 13.18 -16.19
C ASN A 80 -29.66 11.80 -15.55
N PRO A 81 -28.90 10.91 -16.19
CA PRO A 81 -28.60 9.61 -15.57
C PRO A 81 -28.02 9.85 -14.17
N PRO A 82 -28.25 8.92 -13.22
CA PRO A 82 -27.71 9.05 -11.88
C PRO A 82 -26.21 9.28 -11.95
N ARG A 83 -25.69 10.21 -11.13
CA ARG A 83 -24.25 10.47 -11.08
C ARG A 83 -23.52 9.16 -10.77
N PRO A 84 -22.43 8.86 -11.49
CA PRO A 84 -21.65 7.66 -11.19
C PRO A 84 -21.13 7.68 -9.75
N PRO A 85 -20.90 6.51 -9.13
CA PRO A 85 -20.30 6.46 -7.81
C PRO A 85 -18.90 7.09 -7.81
N VAL A 86 -18.54 7.77 -6.72
CA VAL A 86 -17.22 8.38 -6.54
C VAL A 86 -16.19 7.27 -6.26
N MET A 87 -15.15 7.22 -7.08
CA MET A 87 -14.02 6.30 -6.91
C MET A 87 -12.82 7.00 -6.26
N PHE A 88 -12.52 8.21 -6.74
CA PHE A 88 -11.42 9.02 -6.25
C PHE A 88 -11.92 10.27 -5.53
N THR A 89 -11.29 10.58 -4.40
CA THR A 89 -11.35 11.88 -3.76
C THR A 89 -9.99 12.53 -3.85
N LYS A 90 -9.89 13.61 -4.65
CA LYS A 90 -8.66 14.37 -4.84
C LYS A 90 -8.47 15.34 -3.67
N LEU A 91 -7.32 15.26 -2.99
CA LEU A 91 -7.07 16.01 -1.76
C LEU A 91 -6.56 17.42 -2.04
N THR A 92 -7.30 18.42 -1.56
CA THR A 92 -6.98 19.84 -1.76
C THR A 92 -5.78 20.29 -0.93
N SER A 93 -5.15 21.39 -1.34
CA SER A 93 -3.96 21.95 -0.70
C SER A 93 -4.18 23.42 -0.34
N GLU A 94 -3.47 23.88 0.69
CA GLU A 94 -3.46 25.28 1.14
C GLU A 94 -2.90 26.24 0.07
N TYR A 95 -2.07 25.73 -0.84
CA TYR A 95 -1.51 26.48 -1.96
C TYR A 95 -2.46 26.61 -3.17
N GLY A 96 -3.69 26.11 -3.08
CA GLY A 96 -4.70 26.21 -4.14
C GLY A 96 -4.44 25.31 -5.35
N GLU A 97 -5.19 25.55 -6.44
CA GLU A 97 -5.22 24.66 -7.61
C GLU A 97 -3.87 24.50 -8.31
N ILE A 98 -2.97 25.47 -8.17
CA ILE A 98 -1.62 25.39 -8.75
C ILE A 98 -0.79 24.24 -8.17
N ASP A 99 -1.08 23.79 -6.95
CA ASP A 99 -0.40 22.68 -6.30
C ASP A 99 -1.16 21.37 -6.51
N TRP A 100 -2.33 21.23 -5.88
CA TRP A 100 -3.05 19.95 -5.85
C TRP A 100 -3.71 19.61 -7.19
N ASN A 101 -3.98 20.62 -8.03
CA ASN A 101 -4.68 20.48 -9.30
C ASN A 101 -3.86 20.96 -10.51
N ALA A 102 -2.53 20.90 -10.42
CA ALA A 102 -1.62 21.27 -11.51
C ALA A 102 -1.95 20.59 -12.86
N ARG A 103 -2.51 19.38 -12.81
CA ARG A 103 -3.11 18.66 -13.94
C ARG A 103 -4.61 18.42 -13.69
N PRO A 104 -5.51 19.31 -14.13
CA PRO A 104 -6.94 19.21 -13.82
C PRO A 104 -7.67 18.02 -14.42
N ASN A 105 -7.17 17.45 -15.52
CA ASN A 105 -7.83 16.34 -16.21
C ASN A 105 -7.21 14.97 -15.90
N ASP A 106 -6.29 14.87 -14.94
CA ASP A 106 -5.54 13.65 -14.65
C ASP A 106 -6.47 12.48 -14.30
N LEU A 107 -7.26 12.60 -13.24
CA LEU A 107 -8.21 11.57 -12.81
C LEU A 107 -9.35 11.39 -13.81
N ASN A 108 -9.84 12.46 -14.43
CA ASN A 108 -10.90 12.36 -15.44
C ASN A 108 -10.47 11.49 -16.62
N ASN A 109 -9.25 11.68 -17.12
CA ASN A 109 -8.71 10.89 -18.21
C ASN A 109 -8.43 9.44 -17.77
N LEU A 110 -7.94 9.23 -16.55
CA LEU A 110 -7.74 7.90 -15.99
C LEU A 110 -9.06 7.12 -15.87
N LEU A 111 -10.12 7.78 -15.39
CA LEU A 111 -11.46 7.21 -15.28
C LEU A 111 -12.10 6.96 -16.65
N ASN A 112 -11.87 7.84 -17.63
CA ASN A 112 -12.29 7.61 -19.02
C ASN A 112 -11.59 6.39 -19.64
N ALA A 113 -10.29 6.21 -19.37
CA ALA A 113 -9.55 5.03 -19.79
C ALA A 113 -10.11 3.75 -19.14
N LEU A 114 -10.38 3.79 -17.83
CA LEU A 114 -11.01 2.68 -17.10
C LEU A 114 -12.38 2.32 -17.70
N LYS A 115 -13.21 3.31 -18.00
CA LYS A 115 -14.50 3.13 -18.65
C LYS A 115 -14.37 2.48 -20.02
N ALA A 116 -13.42 2.93 -20.84
CA ALA A 116 -13.19 2.37 -22.17
C ALA A 116 -12.75 0.90 -22.13
N MET A 117 -12.04 0.48 -21.07
CA MET A 117 -11.50 -0.88 -20.95
C MET A 117 -12.42 -1.86 -20.22
N ALA A 118 -13.12 -1.41 -19.18
CA ALA A 118 -13.89 -2.27 -18.28
C ALA A 118 -15.40 -1.99 -18.27
N ASP A 119 -15.87 -1.02 -19.07
CA ASP A 119 -17.27 -0.55 -19.10
C ASP A 119 -17.81 -0.15 -17.72
N VAL A 120 -16.94 0.35 -16.84
CA VAL A 120 -17.32 0.84 -15.51
C VAL A 120 -17.27 2.36 -15.48
N ASN A 121 -18.37 2.98 -15.06
CA ASN A 121 -18.52 4.42 -14.99
C ASN A 121 -18.34 4.88 -13.53
N TYR A 122 -17.31 5.68 -13.28
CA TYR A 122 -16.99 6.25 -11.97
C TYR A 122 -16.79 7.77 -12.08
N ASP A 123 -16.92 8.44 -10.95
CA ASP A 123 -16.70 9.89 -10.81
C ASP A 123 -15.55 10.17 -9.82
N CYS A 124 -15.07 11.41 -9.80
CA CYS A 124 -14.15 11.89 -8.77
C CYS A 124 -14.66 13.20 -8.13
N ASP A 125 -14.46 13.35 -6.82
CA ASP A 125 -14.69 14.59 -6.09
C ASP A 125 -13.37 15.16 -5.53
N HIS A 126 -13.44 16.29 -4.82
CA HIS A 126 -12.29 16.86 -4.13
C HIS A 126 -12.68 17.29 -2.71
N LYS A 127 -11.78 17.08 -1.76
CA LYS A 127 -11.96 17.37 -0.33
C LYS A 127 -10.62 17.73 0.32
N SER A 128 -10.63 18.52 1.38
CA SER A 128 -9.47 18.64 2.28
C SER A 128 -9.33 17.40 3.19
N PHE A 129 -8.19 17.23 3.85
CA PHE A 129 -8.01 16.16 4.85
C PHE A 129 -9.00 16.28 6.02
N ALA A 130 -9.42 17.50 6.38
CA ALA A 130 -10.44 17.71 7.40
C ALA A 130 -11.83 17.20 6.96
N GLU A 131 -12.13 17.20 5.67
CA GLU A 131 -13.45 16.88 5.10
C GLU A 131 -13.63 15.42 4.67
N ILE A 132 -12.56 14.61 4.62
CA ILE A 132 -12.67 13.19 4.24
C ILE A 132 -13.60 12.43 5.19
N ASP A 133 -14.26 11.39 4.73
CA ASP A 133 -14.97 10.45 5.61
C ASP A 133 -13.99 9.34 6.05
N PRO A 134 -13.92 8.97 7.34
CA PRO A 134 -13.13 7.82 7.77
C PRO A 134 -13.67 6.48 7.22
N ASP A 135 -14.91 6.41 6.71
CA ASP A 135 -15.44 5.24 6.01
C ASP A 135 -14.96 5.17 4.54
N PRO A 136 -14.15 4.16 4.18
CA PRO A 136 -13.68 3.98 2.81
C PRO A 136 -14.78 3.75 1.77
N ALA A 137 -16.01 3.38 2.18
CA ALA A 137 -17.12 3.28 1.24
C ALA A 137 -17.54 4.63 0.64
N ARG A 138 -17.24 5.75 1.32
CA ARG A 138 -17.59 7.11 0.88
C ARG A 138 -16.50 7.78 0.04
N ASN A 139 -15.24 7.36 0.23
CA ASN A 139 -14.08 7.81 -0.53
C ASN A 139 -13.11 6.64 -0.69
N PRO A 140 -13.34 5.74 -1.68
CA PRO A 140 -12.58 4.50 -1.84
C PRO A 140 -11.08 4.71 -1.97
N ILE A 141 -10.69 5.69 -2.79
CA ILE A 141 -9.29 6.04 -2.99
C ILE A 141 -9.12 7.55 -2.74
N LEU A 142 -8.27 7.89 -1.78
CA LEU A 142 -7.75 9.23 -1.65
C LEU A 142 -6.56 9.40 -2.58
N TYR A 143 -6.54 10.49 -3.36
CA TYR A 143 -5.42 10.82 -4.25
C TYR A 143 -4.95 12.23 -3.97
N ARG A 144 -3.64 12.42 -3.81
CA ARG A 144 -3.03 13.75 -3.72
C ARG A 144 -1.84 13.82 -4.67
N SER A 145 -1.84 14.84 -5.51
CA SER A 145 -0.65 15.28 -6.23
C SER A 145 -0.21 16.64 -5.70
N GLY A 146 1.08 16.97 -5.80
CA GLY A 146 1.55 18.30 -5.39
C GLY A 146 3.04 18.51 -5.62
N HIS A 147 3.48 19.75 -5.45
CA HIS A 147 4.82 20.24 -5.74
C HIS A 147 5.56 20.72 -4.48
N PHE A 148 4.83 21.20 -3.48
CA PHE A 148 5.39 21.85 -2.30
C PHE A 148 5.42 20.94 -1.08
N HIS A 149 6.18 21.35 -0.05
CA HIS A 149 6.04 20.79 1.29
C HIS A 149 4.61 20.94 1.78
N TRP A 150 4.13 19.91 2.46
CA TRP A 150 2.82 19.93 3.10
C TRP A 150 2.92 19.27 4.47
N HIS A 151 1.90 19.51 5.29
CA HIS A 151 1.82 19.02 6.65
C HIS A 151 0.37 18.66 7.00
N LEU A 152 0.21 17.85 8.04
CA LEU A 152 -1.09 17.51 8.63
C LEU A 152 -1.03 17.80 10.12
N ASN A 153 -2.11 18.35 10.66
CA ASN A 153 -2.24 18.48 12.11
C ASN A 153 -2.54 17.11 12.76
N ALA A 154 -2.51 17.05 14.10
CA ALA A 154 -2.69 15.80 14.82
C ALA A 154 -4.06 15.12 14.58
N GLN A 155 -5.13 15.90 14.41
CA GLN A 155 -6.47 15.38 14.15
C GLN A 155 -6.58 14.79 12.74
N GLU A 156 -6.01 15.48 11.74
CA GLU A 156 -5.96 15.00 10.36
C GLU A 156 -5.14 13.71 10.24
N LYS A 157 -3.99 13.63 10.93
CA LYS A 157 -3.19 12.39 10.99
C LYS A 157 -3.96 11.23 11.61
N ALA A 158 -4.65 11.47 12.73
CA ALA A 158 -5.47 10.44 13.39
C ALA A 158 -6.62 9.96 12.49
N LYS A 159 -7.30 10.90 11.82
CA LYS A 159 -8.39 10.61 10.87
C LYS A 159 -7.90 9.83 9.65
N LEU A 160 -6.74 10.21 9.11
CA LEU A 160 -6.11 9.50 8.01
C LEU A 160 -5.71 8.08 8.42
N ARG A 161 -5.13 7.92 9.63
CA ARG A 161 -4.79 6.60 10.18
C ARG A 161 -6.03 5.72 10.28
N GLU A 162 -7.12 6.24 10.85
CA GLU A 162 -8.39 5.51 10.96
C GLU A 162 -8.94 5.10 9.58
N TYR A 163 -9.00 6.05 8.64
CA TYR A 163 -9.43 5.80 7.27
C TYR A 163 -8.63 4.66 6.62
N LEU A 164 -7.30 4.72 6.75
CA LEU A 164 -6.41 3.71 6.20
C LEU A 164 -6.68 2.37 6.86
N LEU A 165 -6.68 2.26 8.20
CA LEU A 165 -6.93 1.01 8.92
C LEU A 165 -8.30 0.37 8.59
N ARG A 166 -9.32 1.17 8.28
CA ARG A 166 -10.67 0.68 7.89
C ARG A 166 -10.77 0.11 6.47
N GLY A 167 -9.67 0.09 5.71
CA GLY A 167 -9.65 -0.44 4.34
C GLY A 167 -9.52 0.64 3.25
N GLY A 168 -9.28 1.90 3.62
CA GLY A 168 -9.01 2.99 2.69
C GLY A 168 -7.66 2.83 2.01
N THR A 169 -7.51 3.47 0.84
CA THR A 169 -6.25 3.53 0.09
C THR A 169 -5.88 4.98 -0.17
N LEU A 170 -4.63 5.35 0.09
CA LEU A 170 -4.07 6.66 -0.22
C LEU A 170 -3.00 6.57 -1.30
N ILE A 171 -3.12 7.39 -2.34
CA ILE A 171 -2.09 7.54 -3.38
C ILE A 171 -1.53 8.96 -3.29
N LEU A 172 -0.24 9.06 -3.01
CA LEU A 172 0.52 10.31 -2.98
C LEU A 172 1.44 10.34 -4.19
N ASN A 173 1.30 11.36 -5.02
CA ASN A 173 2.01 11.48 -6.28
C ASN A 173 2.83 12.78 -6.29
N ALA A 174 4.15 12.68 -6.35
CA ALA A 174 4.99 13.86 -6.49
C ALA A 174 4.78 14.48 -7.88
N GLY A 175 4.13 15.64 -7.92
CA GLY A 175 3.79 16.36 -9.16
C GLY A 175 5.05 16.67 -9.94
N MET A 176 5.15 16.14 -11.16
CA MET A 176 6.33 16.22 -12.03
C MET A 176 7.64 15.79 -11.33
N GLY A 177 7.53 14.99 -10.27
CA GLY A 177 8.61 14.55 -9.39
C GLY A 177 9.23 15.64 -8.52
N SER A 178 8.45 16.58 -8.02
CA SER A 178 8.93 17.56 -7.03
C SER A 178 9.33 16.92 -5.71
N LYS A 179 10.59 17.11 -5.29
CA LYS A 179 11.16 16.50 -4.08
C LYS A 179 10.52 16.98 -2.76
N PRO A 180 10.20 18.28 -2.54
CA PRO A 180 9.59 18.73 -1.29
C PRO A 180 8.27 18.01 -0.95
N PHE A 181 7.39 17.84 -1.94
CA PHE A 181 6.14 17.07 -1.75
C PHE A 181 6.42 15.62 -1.33
N TYR A 182 7.37 14.99 -2.02
CA TYR A 182 7.76 13.61 -1.78
C TYR A 182 8.34 13.40 -0.39
N ASP A 183 9.25 14.28 0.05
CA ASP A 183 9.83 14.21 1.39
C ASP A 183 8.76 14.41 2.48
N SER A 184 7.82 15.34 2.26
CA SER A 184 6.66 15.50 3.14
C SER A 184 5.80 14.25 3.20
N ALA A 185 5.55 13.57 2.07
CA ALA A 185 4.79 12.34 2.03
C ALA A 185 5.46 11.22 2.85
N LEU A 186 6.76 11.02 2.69
CA LEU A 186 7.53 10.05 3.47
C LEU A 186 7.47 10.34 4.97
N ARG A 187 7.73 11.59 5.36
CA ARG A 187 7.70 12.03 6.76
C ARG A 187 6.31 11.83 7.38
N ILE A 188 5.27 12.32 6.72
CA ILE A 188 3.90 12.25 7.24
C ILE A 188 3.45 10.81 7.42
N MET A 189 3.74 9.92 6.45
CA MET A 189 3.37 8.52 6.59
C MET A 189 4.15 7.81 7.70
N GLY A 190 5.42 8.17 7.92
CA GLY A 190 6.19 7.71 9.09
C GLY A 190 5.64 8.24 10.42
N GLU A 191 5.02 9.42 10.45
CA GLU A 191 4.32 9.95 11.63
C GLU A 191 2.94 9.30 11.85
N VAL A 192 2.25 8.91 10.78
CA VAL A 192 0.92 8.26 10.83
C VAL A 192 1.05 6.80 11.26
N PHE A 193 2.10 6.09 10.83
CA PHE A 193 2.41 4.71 11.21
C PHE A 193 3.87 4.59 11.70
N PRO A 194 4.20 5.09 12.90
CA PRO A 194 5.57 5.00 13.44
C PRO A 194 6.05 3.55 13.65
N GLU A 195 5.12 2.60 13.76
CA GLU A 195 5.40 1.18 13.93
C GLU A 195 5.71 0.44 12.61
N THR A 196 5.47 1.07 11.45
CA THR A 196 5.66 0.45 10.13
C THR A 196 6.50 1.36 9.25
N PRO A 197 7.63 0.88 8.70
CA PRO A 197 8.45 1.72 7.84
C PRO A 197 7.75 2.03 6.52
N VAL A 198 7.94 3.25 6.04
CA VAL A 198 7.71 3.57 4.63
C VAL A 198 8.88 2.97 3.85
N GLN A 199 8.59 2.06 2.92
CA GLN A 199 9.64 1.34 2.20
C GLN A 199 9.36 1.21 0.71
N ARG A 200 10.43 0.96 -0.04
CA ARG A 200 10.38 0.66 -1.46
C ARG A 200 9.68 -0.68 -1.70
N LEU A 201 8.57 -0.66 -2.45
CA LEU A 201 7.93 -1.87 -2.96
C LEU A 201 8.80 -2.50 -4.06
N ALA A 202 9.16 -3.78 -3.91
CA ALA A 202 9.87 -4.50 -4.95
C ALA A 202 9.00 -4.77 -6.19
N ALA A 203 9.63 -5.04 -7.33
CA ALA A 203 8.95 -5.22 -8.63
C ALA A 203 7.95 -6.39 -8.66
N ASP A 204 8.09 -7.37 -7.76
CA ASP A 204 7.15 -8.50 -7.60
C ASP A 204 5.92 -8.15 -6.73
N HIS A 205 5.82 -6.90 -6.25
CA HIS A 205 4.67 -6.46 -5.46
C HIS A 205 3.39 -6.52 -6.31
N ALA A 206 2.29 -7.01 -5.72
CA ALA A 206 1.02 -7.24 -6.40
C ALA A 206 0.47 -6.01 -7.14
N VAL A 207 0.73 -4.80 -6.64
CA VAL A 207 0.36 -3.53 -7.32
C VAL A 207 0.96 -3.39 -8.71
N PHE A 208 2.06 -4.05 -9.04
CA PHE A 208 2.63 -4.02 -10.39
C PHE A 208 2.06 -5.10 -11.31
N HIS A 209 1.21 -5.98 -10.77
CA HIS A 209 0.68 -7.19 -11.42
C HIS A 209 -0.84 -7.34 -11.27
N SER A 210 -1.53 -6.30 -10.81
CA SER A 210 -2.95 -6.38 -10.45
C SER A 210 -3.91 -6.37 -11.63
N TYR A 211 -3.52 -5.76 -12.76
CA TYR A 211 -4.30 -5.74 -14.00
C TYR A 211 -3.39 -5.93 -15.21
N TYR A 212 -2.39 -5.06 -15.36
CA TYR A 212 -1.23 -5.26 -16.21
C TYR A 212 -0.10 -5.91 -15.41
N ASP A 213 0.69 -6.74 -16.10
CA ASP A 213 1.98 -7.24 -15.64
C ASP A 213 3.07 -6.21 -15.99
N ILE A 214 3.72 -5.64 -14.96
CA ILE A 214 4.68 -4.54 -15.09
C ILE A 214 5.96 -4.84 -14.31
N ASP A 215 6.91 -5.49 -14.97
CA ASP A 215 8.29 -5.61 -14.45
C ASP A 215 9.11 -4.33 -14.65
N GLN A 216 8.81 -3.58 -15.72
CA GLN A 216 9.55 -2.40 -16.12
C GLN A 216 8.64 -1.28 -16.62
N VAL A 217 9.10 -0.05 -16.42
CA VAL A 217 8.46 1.18 -16.85
C VAL A 217 9.39 2.00 -17.73
N GLN A 218 8.79 2.80 -18.59
CA GLN A 218 9.48 3.83 -19.31
C GLN A 218 9.36 5.14 -18.52
N TYR A 219 10.50 5.75 -18.28
CA TYR A 219 10.59 7.09 -17.69
C TYR A 219 10.86 8.13 -18.77
N ARG A 220 10.42 9.36 -18.53
CA ARG A 220 10.76 10.49 -19.41
C ARG A 220 12.26 10.81 -19.35
N PRO A 221 12.82 11.45 -20.39
CA PRO A 221 14.22 11.85 -20.43
C PRO A 221 14.72 12.61 -19.19
N GLY A 222 13.88 13.47 -18.59
CA GLY A 222 14.21 14.21 -17.37
C GLY A 222 14.61 13.31 -16.20
N VAL A 223 13.96 12.15 -16.03
CA VAL A 223 14.33 11.16 -15.00
C VAL A 223 15.69 10.56 -15.26
N ARG A 224 16.05 10.31 -16.53
CA ARG A 224 17.38 9.81 -16.88
C ARG A 224 18.46 10.87 -16.64
N ALA A 225 18.14 12.13 -16.97
CA ALA A 225 19.02 13.26 -16.73
C ALA A 225 19.29 13.52 -15.24
N SER A 226 18.39 13.11 -14.32
CA SER A 226 18.63 13.19 -12.87
C SER A 226 19.58 12.11 -12.32
N GLY A 227 20.01 11.17 -13.17
CA GLY A 227 20.89 10.07 -12.80
C GLY A 227 20.19 8.76 -12.44
N TYR A 228 18.85 8.71 -12.46
CA TYR A 228 18.11 7.47 -12.21
C TYR A 228 18.08 6.57 -13.46
N THR A 229 18.84 5.48 -13.41
CA THR A 229 19.05 4.57 -14.55
C THR A 229 18.20 3.31 -14.53
N SER A 230 17.59 2.95 -13.39
CA SER A 230 16.74 1.76 -13.30
C SER A 230 15.43 1.94 -14.07
N SER A 231 14.91 0.83 -14.60
CA SER A 231 13.59 0.76 -15.24
C SER A 231 12.55 0.08 -14.35
N GLU A 232 12.89 -0.27 -13.10
CA GLU A 232 11.89 -0.77 -12.14
C GLU A 232 10.91 0.36 -11.76
N PRO A 233 9.60 0.07 -11.65
CA PRO A 233 8.60 1.03 -11.18
C PRO A 233 9.00 1.66 -9.84
N TRP A 234 8.71 2.97 -9.66
CA TRP A 234 9.02 3.68 -8.43
C TRP A 234 7.82 4.02 -7.56
N LEU A 235 7.43 3.07 -6.70
CA LEU A 235 6.52 3.30 -5.58
C LEU A 235 7.18 2.92 -4.25
N GLU A 236 6.96 3.74 -3.24
CA GLU A 236 7.04 3.31 -1.85
C GLU A 236 5.65 3.03 -1.31
N GLY A 237 5.59 2.30 -0.21
CA GLY A 237 4.35 2.10 0.48
C GLY A 237 4.50 1.89 1.96
N VAL A 238 3.34 1.98 2.61
CA VAL A 238 3.12 1.53 3.98
C VAL A 238 2.22 0.31 3.89
N THR A 239 2.68 -0.82 4.42
CA THR A 239 1.99 -2.10 4.35
C THR A 239 1.58 -2.54 5.74
N ILE A 240 0.28 -2.78 5.93
CA ILE A 240 -0.33 -3.21 7.19
C ILE A 240 -1.08 -4.51 6.93
N ASP A 241 -0.75 -5.58 7.65
CA ASP A 241 -1.37 -6.90 7.50
C ASP A 241 -1.41 -7.39 6.04
N CYS A 242 -0.25 -7.33 5.37
CA CYS A 242 -0.06 -7.65 3.95
C CYS A 242 -0.82 -6.76 2.95
N ARG A 243 -1.48 -5.69 3.41
CA ARG A 243 -2.17 -4.72 2.57
C ARG A 243 -1.40 -3.42 2.51
N THR A 244 -0.99 -3.01 1.32
CA THR A 244 -0.37 -1.70 1.12
C THR A 244 -1.45 -0.62 1.14
N VAL A 245 -1.45 0.17 2.21
CA VAL A 245 -2.52 1.14 2.52
C VAL A 245 -2.24 2.50 1.89
N CYS A 246 -0.96 2.82 1.70
CA CYS A 246 -0.51 4.04 1.06
C CYS A 246 0.53 3.72 -0.02
N PHE A 247 0.41 4.37 -1.17
CA PHE A 247 1.37 4.36 -2.26
C PHE A 247 1.95 5.76 -2.45
N ILE A 248 3.27 5.87 -2.51
CA ILE A 248 3.99 7.14 -2.71
C ILE A 248 4.80 7.02 -3.99
N SER A 249 4.49 7.83 -4.99
CA SER A 249 5.23 7.89 -6.24
C SER A 249 6.23 9.02 -6.23
N ARG A 250 7.51 8.69 -6.40
CA ARG A 250 8.60 9.68 -6.53
C ARG A 250 8.54 10.44 -7.84
N PHE A 251 8.11 9.77 -8.91
CA PHE A 251 8.02 10.34 -10.25
C PHE A 251 6.56 10.58 -10.60
N GLY A 252 6.28 11.67 -11.32
CA GLY A 252 4.91 12.06 -11.63
C GLY A 252 4.20 11.05 -12.54
N MET A 253 3.02 10.58 -12.14
CA MET A 253 2.10 9.80 -12.99
C MET A 253 1.07 10.72 -13.67
N GLU A 254 0.74 11.84 -13.03
CA GLU A 254 -0.28 12.81 -13.46
C GLU A 254 -0.01 13.37 -14.85
N SER A 255 1.27 13.58 -15.20
CA SER A 255 1.69 14.08 -16.50
C SER A 255 1.51 13.06 -17.64
N GLY A 256 1.30 11.78 -17.31
CA GLY A 256 0.89 10.75 -18.26
C GLY A 256 -0.62 10.53 -18.32
N TRP A 257 -1.35 10.91 -17.28
CA TRP A 257 -2.82 10.88 -17.26
C TRP A 257 -3.45 12.09 -17.93
N ASP A 258 -2.87 13.27 -17.70
CA ASP A 258 -3.17 14.50 -18.42
C ASP A 258 -1.89 14.90 -19.19
N PRO A 259 -1.79 14.57 -20.49
CA PRO A 259 -0.56 14.72 -21.26
C PRO A 259 0.04 16.11 -21.16
N TYR A 260 1.29 16.19 -20.71
CA TYR A 260 2.08 17.42 -20.64
C TYR A 260 3.26 17.32 -21.61
N GLU A 261 3.42 18.32 -22.47
CA GLU A 261 4.46 18.38 -23.53
C GLU A 261 5.78 18.97 -23.00
N ASP A 262 6.34 18.35 -21.97
CA ASP A 262 7.70 18.60 -21.51
C ASP A 262 8.36 17.28 -21.11
N ASP A 263 9.44 16.93 -21.78
CA ASP A 263 10.17 15.68 -21.55
C ASP A 263 11.27 15.82 -20.48
N ASN A 264 11.56 17.04 -20.02
CA ASN A 264 12.59 17.32 -19.01
C ASN A 264 12.08 17.16 -17.57
N ILE A 265 10.79 16.87 -17.38
CA ILE A 265 10.21 16.62 -16.05
C ILE A 265 10.58 15.24 -15.49
N LEU A 266 10.47 15.09 -14.16
CA LEU A 266 10.70 13.83 -13.47
C LEU A 266 9.42 13.00 -13.40
N ALA A 267 9.00 12.43 -14.53
CA ALA A 267 7.75 11.68 -14.66
C ALA A 267 7.92 10.36 -15.43
N TYR A 268 6.91 9.48 -15.31
CA TYR A 268 6.77 8.32 -16.16
C TYR A 268 6.37 8.73 -17.59
N ALA A 269 6.71 7.90 -18.57
CA ALA A 269 6.15 8.00 -19.91
C ALA A 269 4.62 7.77 -19.85
N PRO A 270 3.82 8.38 -20.75
CA PRO A 270 2.36 8.32 -20.69
C PRO A 270 1.78 6.91 -20.60
N GLU A 271 2.27 5.98 -21.41
CA GLU A 271 1.79 4.59 -21.38
C GLU A 271 2.08 3.89 -20.05
N SER A 272 3.31 4.03 -19.51
CA SER A 272 3.67 3.46 -18.22
C SER A 272 2.85 4.08 -17.07
N ALA A 273 2.62 5.39 -17.10
CA ALA A 273 1.76 6.06 -16.12
C ALA A 273 0.32 5.53 -16.17
N GLN A 274 -0.26 5.36 -17.36
CA GLN A 274 -1.61 4.81 -17.53
C GLN A 274 -1.72 3.39 -16.97
N ARG A 275 -0.77 2.51 -17.31
CA ARG A 275 -0.75 1.13 -16.81
C ARG A 275 -0.60 1.07 -15.29
N LEU A 276 0.28 1.89 -14.71
CA LEU A 276 0.42 2.01 -13.25
C LEU A 276 -0.88 2.51 -12.59
N GLY A 277 -1.52 3.52 -13.17
CA GLY A 277 -2.80 4.03 -12.67
C GLY A 277 -3.91 2.97 -12.69
N MET A 278 -4.01 2.17 -13.75
CA MET A 278 -4.94 1.05 -13.83
C MET A 278 -4.67 -0.01 -12.76
N ASN A 279 -3.40 -0.37 -12.56
CA ASN A 279 -3.06 -1.34 -11.53
C ASN A 279 -3.35 -0.83 -10.11
N LEU A 280 -3.09 0.45 -9.81
CA LEU A 280 -3.40 1.05 -8.52
C LEU A 280 -4.92 0.98 -8.23
N VAL A 281 -5.74 1.28 -9.24
CA VAL A 281 -7.21 1.16 -9.14
C VAL A 281 -7.64 -0.29 -8.93
N ALA A 282 -7.09 -1.23 -9.72
CA ALA A 282 -7.41 -2.64 -9.62
C ALA A 282 -7.02 -3.24 -8.26
N TYR A 283 -5.83 -2.89 -7.77
CA TYR A 283 -5.34 -3.28 -6.45
C TYR A 283 -6.26 -2.75 -5.35
N ALA A 284 -6.51 -1.44 -5.32
CA ALA A 284 -7.32 -0.80 -4.28
C ALA A 284 -8.75 -1.35 -4.25
N SER A 285 -9.35 -1.57 -5.42
CA SER A 285 -10.71 -2.14 -5.54
C SER A 285 -10.79 -3.58 -5.03
N THR A 286 -9.82 -4.41 -5.42
CA THR A 286 -9.73 -5.82 -5.01
C THR A 286 -9.56 -5.95 -3.51
N ILE A 287 -8.64 -5.16 -2.97
CA ILE A 287 -8.36 -5.10 -1.54
C ILE A 287 -9.57 -4.60 -0.75
N GLN A 288 -10.23 -3.53 -1.20
CA GLN A 288 -11.41 -3.00 -0.51
C GLN A 288 -12.56 -4.03 -0.49
N ASN A 289 -12.79 -4.72 -1.60
CA ASN A 289 -13.78 -5.79 -1.67
C ASN A 289 -13.45 -6.94 -0.71
N TRP A 290 -12.19 -7.34 -0.66
CA TRP A 290 -11.70 -8.35 0.29
C TRP A 290 -11.89 -7.90 1.75
N THR A 291 -11.47 -6.70 2.12
CA THR A 291 -11.63 -6.17 3.49
C THR A 291 -13.10 -6.13 3.90
N ARG A 292 -14.00 -5.75 3.00
CA ARG A 292 -15.45 -5.79 3.27
C ARG A 292 -15.98 -7.21 3.48
N GLN A 293 -15.46 -8.20 2.76
CA GLN A 293 -15.82 -9.60 2.95
C GLN A 293 -15.27 -10.14 4.27
N LEU A 294 -13.99 -9.87 4.58
CA LEU A 294 -13.34 -10.30 5.81
C LEU A 294 -14.00 -9.67 7.04
N ALA A 295 -14.29 -8.37 7.03
CA ALA A 295 -14.98 -7.70 8.15
C ALA A 295 -16.37 -8.29 8.44
N ARG A 296 -17.04 -8.88 7.44
CA ARG A 296 -18.30 -9.63 7.65
C ARG A 296 -18.06 -11.00 8.30
N GLN A 297 -16.89 -11.59 8.08
CA GLN A 297 -16.51 -12.91 8.59
C GLN A 297 -15.89 -12.84 10.00
N VAL A 298 -15.17 -11.78 10.36
CA VAL A 298 -14.42 -11.61 11.64
C VAL A 298 -15.32 -11.24 12.83
N LYS A 299 -16.65 -11.39 12.75
CA LYS A 299 -17.56 -11.23 13.92
C LYS A 299 -17.52 -12.42 14.90
N TYR A 300 -16.34 -12.96 15.20
CA TYR A 300 -16.15 -14.07 16.14
C TYR A 300 -15.25 -13.66 17.31
N GLU A 301 -15.66 -14.14 18.49
CA GLU A 301 -15.27 -13.78 19.85
C GLU A 301 -13.76 -13.72 20.12
N ASP A 302 -13.34 -12.65 20.82
CA ASP A 302 -12.06 -12.58 21.51
C ASP A 302 -11.99 -13.69 22.57
N ALA A 303 -11.00 -14.57 22.46
CA ALA A 303 -10.71 -15.54 23.51
C ALA A 303 -9.78 -14.93 24.55
N GLY A 304 -10.19 -15.04 25.81
CA GLY A 304 -9.52 -14.48 26.98
C GLY A 304 -8.19 -15.12 27.36
N ASP A 305 -7.58 -14.41 28.33
CA ASP A 305 -6.46 -14.67 29.24
C ASP A 305 -5.34 -15.63 28.83
N ALA A 306 -4.15 -15.03 28.63
CA ALA A 306 -2.87 -15.69 28.45
C ALA A 306 -2.44 -16.42 29.73
N THR A 307 -2.09 -17.70 29.61
CA THR A 307 -1.47 -18.48 30.70
C THR A 307 0.05 -18.28 30.73
N THR A 308 0.62 -18.17 31.94
CA THR A 308 2.03 -17.80 32.19
C THR A 308 2.95 -18.97 32.51
N ALA A 309 2.51 -20.23 32.35
CA ALA A 309 3.26 -21.39 32.85
C ALA A 309 3.84 -22.29 31.73
N GLY A 310 5.17 -22.43 31.72
CA GLY A 310 5.88 -23.65 31.31
C GLY A 310 6.06 -23.95 29.81
N SER A 311 6.10 -22.94 28.95
CA SER A 311 5.69 -23.10 27.56
C SER A 311 6.72 -22.71 26.48
N MET A 312 6.63 -23.36 25.31
CA MET A 312 7.39 -23.03 24.09
C MET A 312 7.33 -21.53 23.82
N SER A 313 8.49 -20.87 23.78
CA SER A 313 8.59 -19.45 23.45
C SER A 313 9.23 -19.27 22.07
N ILE A 314 8.50 -18.63 21.18
CA ILE A 314 9.02 -18.17 19.88
C ILE A 314 9.26 -16.68 20.00
N ALA A 315 10.42 -16.22 19.52
CA ALA A 315 10.65 -14.79 19.38
C ALA A 315 10.58 -14.37 17.92
N GLN A 316 9.81 -13.31 17.65
CA GLN A 316 9.81 -12.67 16.35
C GLN A 316 10.98 -11.70 16.27
N VAL A 317 11.78 -11.83 15.21
CA VAL A 317 12.99 -11.04 15.02
C VAL A 317 12.62 -9.67 14.45
N ILE A 318 13.10 -8.62 15.10
CA ILE A 318 13.07 -7.24 14.61
C ILE A 318 14.31 -7.02 13.73
N TYR A 319 14.11 -6.49 12.53
CA TYR A 319 15.17 -6.01 11.64
C TYR A 319 14.74 -4.71 10.95
N ASP A 320 15.68 -4.05 10.27
CA ASP A 320 15.39 -2.83 9.53
C ASP A 320 14.60 -3.15 8.24
N GLY A 321 13.30 -2.91 8.28
CA GLY A 321 12.35 -3.26 7.22
C GLY A 321 11.02 -3.74 7.79
N GLU A 322 10.19 -4.35 6.96
CA GLU A 322 8.89 -4.90 7.38
C GLU A 322 9.05 -6.28 8.03
N TRP A 323 9.46 -6.29 9.29
CA TRP A 323 9.71 -7.49 10.09
C TRP A 323 8.44 -8.13 10.69
N LYS A 324 7.33 -7.37 10.71
CA LYS A 324 6.00 -7.84 11.13
C LYS A 324 4.97 -7.56 10.03
N THR A 325 4.78 -8.55 9.18
CA THR A 325 3.85 -8.46 8.04
C THR A 325 2.40 -8.73 8.43
N ARG A 326 2.18 -9.42 9.56
CA ARG A 326 0.87 -9.76 10.14
C ARG A 326 0.94 -9.76 11.66
N HIS A 327 -0.06 -9.16 12.32
CA HIS A 327 -0.03 -8.96 13.77
C HIS A 327 -0.56 -10.15 14.59
N VAL A 328 -1.44 -10.98 14.04
CA VAL A 328 -2.13 -12.04 14.82
C VAL A 328 -1.79 -13.46 14.38
N GLY A 329 -1.07 -13.64 13.27
CA GLY A 329 -0.86 -14.97 12.68
C GLY A 329 -0.06 -15.91 13.56
N LEU A 330 1.04 -15.45 14.14
CA LEU A 330 1.85 -16.28 15.02
C LEU A 330 1.09 -16.64 16.31
N SER A 331 0.34 -15.71 16.89
CA SER A 331 -0.44 -15.98 18.11
C SER A 331 -1.61 -16.93 17.84
N MET A 332 -2.27 -16.81 16.68
CA MET A 332 -3.30 -17.75 16.23
C MET A 332 -2.75 -19.15 15.98
N LEU A 333 -1.58 -19.26 15.34
CA LEU A 333 -0.89 -20.54 15.16
C LEU A 333 -0.59 -21.20 16.51
N LEU A 334 0.01 -20.45 17.45
CA LEU A 334 0.33 -20.95 18.78
C LEU A 334 -0.92 -21.40 19.53
N LYS A 335 -2.00 -20.60 19.44
CA LYS A 335 -3.30 -20.92 20.06
C LYS A 335 -3.90 -22.20 19.53
N GLU A 336 -3.95 -22.36 18.22
CA GLU A 336 -4.51 -23.58 17.63
C GLU A 336 -3.63 -24.80 17.94
N PHE A 337 -2.30 -24.64 17.89
CA PHE A 337 -1.36 -25.69 18.26
C PHE A 337 -1.59 -26.17 19.70
N ASN A 338 -1.72 -25.25 20.66
CA ASN A 338 -2.03 -25.59 22.06
C ASN A 338 -3.40 -26.26 22.17
N ARG A 339 -4.43 -25.71 21.52
CA ARG A 339 -5.79 -26.27 21.54
C ARG A 339 -5.82 -27.72 21.03
N LYS A 340 -4.99 -28.05 20.05
CA LYS A 340 -4.96 -29.37 19.39
C LYS A 340 -4.07 -30.39 20.08
N THR A 341 -2.94 -29.96 20.61
CA THR A 341 -1.90 -30.85 21.16
C THR A 341 -1.86 -30.87 22.69
N GLU A 342 -2.56 -29.93 23.33
CA GLU A 342 -2.51 -29.65 24.77
C GLU A 342 -1.11 -29.24 25.29
N ILE A 343 -0.13 -29.07 24.40
CA ILE A 343 1.22 -28.62 24.75
C ILE A 343 1.17 -27.13 25.14
N PRO A 344 1.65 -26.73 26.33
CA PRO A 344 1.65 -25.32 26.74
C PRO A 344 2.51 -24.44 25.82
N VAL A 345 1.96 -23.30 25.37
CA VAL A 345 2.64 -22.28 24.55
C VAL A 345 2.62 -20.89 25.21
N LYS A 346 3.61 -20.04 24.93
CA LYS A 346 3.56 -18.63 25.32
C LYS A 346 2.92 -17.83 24.20
N PHE A 347 1.71 -17.32 24.43
CA PHE A 347 0.99 -16.50 23.46
C PHE A 347 1.62 -15.13 23.21
N ALA A 348 2.30 -14.58 24.21
CA ALA A 348 3.08 -13.36 24.06
C ALA A 348 4.39 -13.69 23.32
N SER A 349 4.44 -13.40 22.01
CA SER A 349 5.68 -13.44 21.24
C SER A 349 6.66 -12.42 21.82
N ARG A 350 7.87 -12.85 22.14
CA ARG A 350 8.96 -11.90 22.43
C ARG A 350 9.38 -11.27 21.11
N GLU A 351 9.56 -9.97 21.08
CA GLU A 351 10.12 -9.26 19.92
C GLU A 351 11.54 -8.85 20.28
N LEU A 352 12.52 -9.26 19.48
CA LEU A 352 13.93 -9.01 19.78
C LEU A 352 14.74 -8.77 18.52
N ARG A 353 15.79 -7.95 18.63
CA ARG A 353 16.83 -7.88 17.60
C ARG A 353 17.82 -9.03 17.77
N LEU A 354 18.48 -9.43 16.69
CA LEU A 354 19.51 -10.47 16.73
C LEU A 354 20.73 -10.09 17.58
N THR A 355 20.96 -8.80 17.85
CA THR A 355 22.03 -8.35 18.74
C THR A 355 21.64 -8.29 20.21
N ASP A 356 20.39 -8.62 20.55
CA ASP A 356 19.93 -8.65 21.94
C ASP A 356 20.56 -9.86 22.67
N PRO A 357 21.21 -9.68 23.83
CA PRO A 357 21.77 -10.80 24.60
C PRO A 357 20.75 -11.88 24.98
N ALA A 358 19.48 -11.52 25.13
CA ALA A 358 18.40 -12.46 25.44
C ALA A 358 18.02 -13.39 24.26
N LEU A 359 18.67 -13.24 23.10
CA LEU A 359 18.52 -14.12 21.93
C LEU A 359 18.71 -15.60 22.30
N PHE A 360 19.72 -15.88 23.14
CA PHE A 360 20.08 -17.25 23.54
C PHE A 360 19.13 -17.87 24.57
N ASP A 361 18.22 -17.08 25.15
CA ASP A 361 17.17 -17.58 26.06
C ASP A 361 15.95 -18.14 25.28
N VAL A 362 15.93 -18.00 23.96
CA VAL A 362 14.79 -18.36 23.12
C VAL A 362 15.15 -19.55 22.23
N PRO A 363 14.41 -20.68 22.30
CA PRO A 363 14.73 -21.88 21.55
C PRO A 363 14.41 -21.79 20.05
N VAL A 364 13.48 -20.91 19.67
CA VAL A 364 13.00 -20.77 18.29
C VAL A 364 12.81 -19.29 17.92
N LEU A 365 13.40 -18.88 16.80
CA LEU A 365 13.20 -17.58 16.19
C LEU A 365 12.22 -17.67 15.01
N TYR A 366 11.51 -16.56 14.76
CA TYR A 366 10.66 -16.38 13.60
C TYR A 366 11.06 -15.12 12.83
N ILE A 367 11.34 -15.27 11.52
CA ILE A 367 11.62 -14.17 10.59
C ILE A 367 10.61 -14.20 9.44
N VAL A 368 10.09 -13.03 9.07
CA VAL A 368 9.16 -12.87 7.94
C VAL A 368 9.38 -11.51 7.26
N GLY A 369 8.99 -11.39 5.99
CA GLY A 369 8.96 -10.12 5.27
C GLY A 369 8.36 -10.23 3.87
N HIS A 370 8.08 -9.08 3.26
CA HIS A 370 7.67 -8.96 1.85
C HIS A 370 8.80 -8.52 0.92
N ASP A 371 9.64 -7.59 1.36
CA ASP A 371 10.71 -7.00 0.56
C ASP A 371 12.10 -7.44 1.06
N ARG A 372 13.16 -6.66 0.84
CA ARG A 372 14.53 -7.12 1.13
C ARG A 372 14.79 -7.25 2.63
N LEU A 373 15.20 -8.44 3.06
CA LEU A 373 15.85 -8.64 4.36
C LEU A 373 17.29 -8.13 4.30
N LYS A 374 17.63 -7.16 5.15
CA LYS A 374 18.99 -6.65 5.28
C LYS A 374 19.44 -6.69 6.73
N LEU A 375 20.36 -7.61 7.02
CA LEU A 375 20.99 -7.72 8.33
C LEU A 375 22.37 -7.06 8.31
N THR A 376 22.73 -6.41 9.41
CA THR A 376 24.07 -5.88 9.63
C THR A 376 25.08 -7.03 9.82
N PRO A 377 26.40 -6.78 9.64
CA PRO A 377 27.41 -7.80 9.90
C PRO A 377 27.36 -8.39 11.33
N GLN A 378 26.96 -7.57 12.32
CA GLN A 378 26.80 -8.00 13.70
C GLN A 378 25.59 -8.94 13.86
N GLU A 379 24.45 -8.59 13.26
CA GLU A 379 23.26 -9.45 13.26
C GLU A 379 23.49 -10.77 12.53
N ILE A 380 24.25 -10.77 11.42
CA ILE A 380 24.65 -12.00 10.71
C ILE A 380 25.53 -12.88 11.61
N ALA A 381 26.52 -12.30 12.30
CA ALA A 381 27.38 -13.05 13.21
C ALA A 381 26.60 -13.62 14.40
N ALA A 382 25.66 -12.87 14.97
CA ALA A 382 24.81 -13.31 16.07
C ALA A 382 23.86 -14.43 15.64
N LEU A 383 23.20 -14.29 14.48
CA LEU A 383 22.33 -15.35 13.94
C LEU A 383 23.13 -16.62 13.63
N ARG A 384 24.35 -16.50 13.12
CA ARG A 384 25.24 -17.65 12.94
C ARG A 384 25.51 -18.34 14.27
N ALA A 385 25.97 -17.58 15.28
CA ALA A 385 26.27 -18.13 16.60
C ALA A 385 25.05 -18.81 17.24
N TYR A 386 23.86 -18.22 17.08
CA TYR A 386 22.60 -18.79 17.53
C TYR A 386 22.29 -20.14 16.85
N LEU A 387 22.35 -20.19 15.52
CA LEU A 387 22.04 -21.40 14.75
C LEU A 387 23.07 -22.51 14.96
N THR A 388 24.36 -22.18 15.00
CA THR A 388 25.43 -23.16 15.28
C THR A 388 25.43 -23.61 16.74
N GLY A 389 24.88 -22.79 17.65
CA GLY A 389 24.69 -23.13 19.06
C GLY A 389 23.47 -24.00 19.35
N GLY A 390 22.73 -24.44 18.32
CA GLY A 390 21.55 -25.31 18.45
C GLY A 390 20.20 -24.57 18.45
N GLY A 391 20.19 -23.25 18.32
CA GLY A 391 18.97 -22.49 18.06
C GLY A 391 18.30 -22.88 16.74
N MET A 392 16.99 -22.66 16.63
CA MET A 392 16.24 -22.93 15.40
C MET A 392 15.62 -21.64 14.85
N LEU A 393 15.68 -21.46 13.53
CA LEU A 393 14.98 -20.39 12.84
C LEU A 393 13.85 -20.96 11.98
N ILE A 394 12.64 -20.46 12.19
CA ILE A 394 11.52 -20.62 11.26
C ILE A 394 11.40 -19.33 10.46
N ALA A 395 11.24 -19.43 9.15
CA ALA A 395 11.04 -18.26 8.31
C ALA A 395 10.07 -18.50 7.16
N GLU A 396 9.42 -17.44 6.69
CA GLU A 396 8.61 -17.48 5.47
C GLU A 396 8.76 -16.21 4.62
N ALA A 397 8.65 -16.35 3.30
CA ALA A 397 8.36 -15.22 2.43
C ALA A 397 6.86 -14.93 2.49
N CYS A 398 6.48 -13.83 3.14
CA CYS A 398 5.08 -13.48 3.29
C CYS A 398 4.46 -13.23 1.92
N CYS A 399 3.24 -13.72 1.71
CA CYS A 399 2.55 -13.68 0.41
C CYS A 399 3.35 -14.32 -0.74
N GLY A 400 4.39 -15.11 -0.45
CA GLY A 400 5.28 -15.72 -1.44
C GLY A 400 6.10 -14.71 -2.26
N ARG A 401 6.49 -13.58 -1.63
CA ARG A 401 7.28 -12.53 -2.28
C ARG A 401 8.70 -13.01 -2.60
N GLN A 402 9.05 -12.94 -3.88
CA GLN A 402 10.34 -13.35 -4.41
C GLN A 402 11.47 -12.42 -3.97
N ALA A 403 11.19 -11.13 -3.75
CA ALA A 403 12.19 -10.18 -3.26
C ALA A 403 12.74 -10.61 -1.88
N PHE A 404 11.85 -11.02 -0.97
CA PHE A 404 12.24 -11.57 0.32
C PHE A 404 12.90 -12.94 0.18
N ASP A 405 12.38 -13.86 -0.65
CA ASP A 405 12.98 -15.19 -0.87
C ASP A 405 14.44 -15.11 -1.34
N ARG A 406 14.73 -14.26 -2.34
CA ARG A 406 16.12 -14.05 -2.80
C ARG A 406 17.00 -13.49 -1.69
N ALA A 407 16.55 -12.45 -0.99
CA ALA A 407 17.30 -11.82 0.09
C ALA A 407 17.54 -12.77 1.27
N PHE A 408 16.56 -13.62 1.61
CA PHE A 408 16.69 -14.62 2.67
C PHE A 408 17.74 -15.66 2.33
N ARG A 409 17.74 -16.18 1.08
CA ARG A 409 18.75 -17.15 0.62
C ARG A 409 20.15 -16.56 0.62
N GLU A 410 20.31 -15.33 0.15
CA GLU A 410 21.58 -14.59 0.20
C GLU A 410 22.07 -14.40 1.64
N THR A 411 21.15 -14.00 2.53
CA THR A 411 21.44 -13.87 3.97
C THR A 411 21.87 -15.20 4.56
N MET A 412 21.18 -16.30 4.26
CA MET A 412 21.53 -17.63 4.77
C MET A 412 22.86 -18.15 4.22
N ALA A 413 23.23 -17.82 2.99
CA ALA A 413 24.56 -18.13 2.44
C ALA A 413 25.67 -17.38 3.19
N ALA A 414 25.40 -16.16 3.67
CA ALA A 414 26.32 -15.44 4.55
C ALA A 414 26.32 -16.01 5.98
N VAL A 415 25.16 -16.37 6.55
CA VAL A 415 25.03 -16.86 7.93
C VAL A 415 25.61 -18.27 8.08
N LEU A 416 25.34 -19.20 7.17
CA LEU A 416 25.85 -20.58 7.16
C LEU A 416 26.63 -20.87 5.86
N PRO A 417 27.86 -20.37 5.72
CA PRO A 417 28.65 -20.55 4.51
C PRO A 417 28.88 -22.03 4.18
N GLY A 418 28.68 -22.41 2.92
CA GLY A 418 28.86 -23.79 2.43
C GLY A 418 27.70 -24.75 2.73
N VAL A 419 26.65 -24.30 3.42
CA VAL A 419 25.44 -25.09 3.64
C VAL A 419 24.43 -24.82 2.53
N THR A 420 24.12 -25.85 1.74
CA THR A 420 23.10 -25.79 0.68
C THR A 420 21.73 -26.15 1.27
N PRO A 421 20.67 -25.36 1.01
CA PRO A 421 19.33 -25.74 1.44
C PRO A 421 18.83 -26.98 0.70
N GLU A 422 18.15 -27.87 1.41
CA GLU A 422 17.52 -29.05 0.84
C GLU A 422 16.04 -29.15 1.21
N ALA A 423 15.22 -29.74 0.33
CA ALA A 423 13.83 -30.00 0.64
C ALA A 423 13.70 -31.23 1.57
N PRO A 424 12.81 -31.20 2.58
CA PRO A 424 12.51 -32.40 3.36
C PRO A 424 11.96 -33.52 2.47
N LEU A 425 12.33 -34.76 2.80
CA LEU A 425 11.75 -35.94 2.16
C LEU A 425 10.24 -36.03 2.43
N ARG A 426 9.48 -36.62 1.50
CA ARG A 426 8.00 -36.73 1.62
C ARG A 426 7.51 -37.46 2.86
N ASN A 427 8.33 -38.37 3.40
CA ASN A 427 8.04 -39.13 4.62
C ASN A 427 8.67 -38.51 5.88
N HIS A 428 9.24 -37.30 5.78
CA HIS A 428 9.83 -36.62 6.91
C HIS A 428 8.76 -36.33 7.99
N PRO A 429 9.08 -36.44 9.30
CA PRO A 429 8.12 -36.23 10.39
C PRO A 429 7.33 -34.91 10.32
N ILE A 430 7.94 -33.85 9.75
CA ILE A 430 7.31 -32.55 9.50
C ILE A 430 6.04 -32.61 8.62
N PHE A 431 5.84 -33.70 7.87
CA PHE A 431 4.64 -33.92 7.06
C PHE A 431 3.71 -34.98 7.64
N THR A 432 4.03 -35.56 8.79
CA THR A 432 3.24 -36.66 9.37
C THR A 432 2.66 -36.36 10.73
N MET A 433 3.21 -35.39 11.48
CA MET A 433 2.76 -35.08 12.86
C MET A 433 2.72 -33.58 13.14
N PRO A 434 1.67 -33.10 13.86
CA PRO A 434 0.47 -33.83 14.26
C PRO A 434 -0.48 -34.11 13.07
N ASN A 435 -0.25 -33.48 11.92
CA ASN A 435 -1.06 -33.63 10.72
C ASN A 435 -0.35 -34.44 9.65
N LYS A 436 -1.09 -35.33 8.98
CA LYS A 436 -0.62 -35.98 7.75
C LYS A 436 -0.86 -35.06 6.55
N ILE A 437 0.21 -34.48 6.03
CA ILE A 437 0.20 -33.54 4.90
C ILE A 437 0.87 -34.21 3.70
N THR A 438 0.15 -34.30 2.59
CA THR A 438 0.73 -34.75 1.30
C THR A 438 0.63 -33.67 0.25
N GLN A 439 -0.45 -32.89 0.30
CA GLN A 439 -0.68 -31.71 -0.51
C GLN A 439 -1.37 -30.65 0.34
N LEU A 440 -1.30 -29.41 -0.10
CA LEU A 440 -1.96 -28.24 0.48
C LEU A 440 -2.84 -27.56 -0.56
N THR A 441 -3.81 -26.79 -0.07
CA THR A 441 -4.73 -26.01 -0.89
C THR A 441 -4.08 -24.66 -1.20
N PRO A 442 -3.75 -24.35 -2.46
CA PRO A 442 -3.17 -23.06 -2.82
C PRO A 442 -4.22 -21.95 -2.69
N THR A 443 -3.77 -20.76 -2.33
CA THR A 443 -4.51 -19.49 -2.52
C THR A 443 -4.91 -19.30 -3.99
N ASP A 444 -5.95 -18.51 -4.26
CA ASP A 444 -6.44 -18.31 -5.64
C ASP A 444 -5.37 -17.78 -6.61
N ALA A 445 -4.52 -16.84 -6.19
CA ALA A 445 -3.41 -16.36 -7.02
C ALA A 445 -2.39 -17.49 -7.31
N LEU A 446 -2.01 -18.29 -6.32
CA LEU A 446 -1.11 -19.44 -6.54
C LEU A 446 -1.77 -20.53 -7.40
N ARG A 447 -3.07 -20.74 -7.28
CA ARG A 447 -3.85 -21.68 -8.09
C ARG A 447 -3.84 -21.24 -9.57
N GLN A 448 -4.07 -19.95 -9.82
CA GLN A 448 -4.01 -19.36 -11.17
C GLN A 448 -2.61 -19.49 -11.77
N LEU A 449 -1.57 -19.19 -10.98
CA LEU A 449 -0.18 -19.27 -11.43
C LEU A 449 0.27 -20.71 -11.73
N SER A 450 -0.07 -21.65 -10.85
CA SER A 450 0.39 -23.05 -10.95
C SER A 450 -0.48 -23.93 -11.85
N GLY A 451 -1.73 -23.53 -12.09
CA GLY A 451 -2.74 -24.35 -12.78
C GLY A 451 -3.19 -25.58 -11.98
N LYS A 452 -2.87 -25.67 -10.69
CA LYS A 452 -3.14 -26.85 -9.86
C LYS A 452 -4.14 -26.54 -8.74
N SER A 453 -5.09 -27.44 -8.53
CA SER A 453 -6.06 -27.35 -7.42
C SER A 453 -5.45 -27.70 -6.06
N LEU A 454 -4.38 -28.50 -6.05
CA LEU A 454 -3.61 -28.91 -4.87
C LEU A 454 -2.12 -28.87 -5.23
N VAL A 455 -1.28 -28.47 -4.27
CA VAL A 455 0.17 -28.30 -4.47
C VAL A 455 0.95 -29.02 -3.36
N GLU A 456 2.17 -29.44 -3.65
CA GLU A 456 3.05 -29.99 -2.61
C GLU A 456 3.55 -28.84 -1.70
N PRO A 457 3.72 -29.07 -0.39
CA PRO A 457 4.30 -28.08 0.51
C PRO A 457 5.76 -27.80 0.12
N GLU A 458 6.09 -26.53 -0.09
CA GLU A 458 7.45 -26.10 -0.41
C GLU A 458 8.14 -25.67 0.90
N LEU A 459 9.08 -26.49 1.38
CA LEU A 459 9.94 -26.17 2.52
C LEU A 459 11.41 -26.38 2.15
N LEU A 460 12.28 -25.60 2.77
CA LEU A 460 13.73 -25.71 2.66
C LEU A 460 14.37 -25.79 4.03
N PHE A 461 15.34 -26.69 4.17
CA PHE A 461 16.12 -26.91 5.37
C PHE A 461 17.58 -26.51 5.16
N TRP A 462 18.11 -25.68 6.06
CA TRP A 462 19.54 -25.59 6.27
C TRP A 462 19.91 -26.46 7.46
N LYS A 463 20.81 -27.41 7.22
CA LYS A 463 21.29 -28.33 8.24
C LYS A 463 22.67 -27.92 8.76
N HIS A 464 22.87 -28.07 10.06
CA HIS A 464 24.16 -27.89 10.71
C HIS A 464 24.36 -29.04 11.71
N ASP A 465 25.52 -29.69 11.65
CA ASP A 465 25.88 -30.85 12.49
C ASP A 465 24.80 -31.94 12.57
N GLY A 466 24.14 -32.22 11.44
CA GLY A 466 23.11 -33.27 11.34
C GLY A 466 21.71 -32.84 11.78
N HIS A 467 21.54 -31.66 12.38
CA HIS A 467 20.26 -31.11 12.80
C HIS A 467 19.74 -30.05 11.82
N VAL A 468 18.41 -29.89 11.73
CA VAL A 468 17.79 -28.81 10.94
C VAL A 468 17.87 -27.52 11.76
N ALA A 469 18.72 -26.60 11.32
CA ALA A 469 18.91 -25.30 11.98
C ALA A 469 17.88 -24.26 11.47
N VAL A 470 17.50 -24.33 10.20
CA VAL A 470 16.53 -23.40 9.59
C VAL A 470 15.45 -24.18 8.86
N ILE A 471 14.19 -23.78 9.07
CA ILE A 471 13.01 -24.22 8.31
C ILE A 471 12.45 -22.99 7.61
N TYR A 472 12.41 -23.03 6.29
CA TYR A 472 11.99 -21.90 5.48
C TYR A 472 10.91 -22.28 4.48
N SER A 473 9.88 -21.45 4.36
CA SER A 473 8.89 -21.53 3.29
C SER A 473 9.03 -20.36 2.31
N PRO A 474 9.29 -20.60 1.01
CA PRO A 474 9.22 -19.56 -0.01
C PRO A 474 7.78 -19.13 -0.34
N ARG A 475 6.78 -19.81 0.24
CA ARG A 475 5.36 -19.49 0.12
C ARG A 475 4.81 -18.90 1.41
N GLY A 476 3.82 -18.03 1.29
CA GLY A 476 3.16 -17.44 2.46
C GLY A 476 2.39 -18.49 3.27
N MET A 477 2.69 -18.59 4.57
CA MET A 477 2.00 -19.47 5.51
C MET A 477 1.11 -18.68 6.47
N ALA A 478 1.54 -17.52 6.97
CA ALA A 478 0.82 -16.78 8.00
C ALA A 478 -0.63 -16.40 7.63
N GLY A 479 -0.93 -16.18 6.34
CA GLY A 479 -2.31 -15.89 5.91
C GLY A 479 -3.30 -17.03 6.16
N GLY A 480 -2.84 -18.29 6.19
CA GLY A 480 -3.69 -19.44 6.49
C GLY A 480 -3.74 -19.75 7.98
N TRP A 481 -2.78 -19.24 8.76
CA TRP A 481 -2.84 -19.29 10.23
C TRP A 481 -3.98 -18.42 10.78
N GLU A 482 -4.21 -17.27 10.14
CA GLU A 482 -5.28 -16.32 10.50
C GLU A 482 -6.62 -16.60 9.80
N LEU A 483 -6.65 -17.54 8.85
CA LEU A 483 -7.78 -17.76 7.94
C LEU A 483 -8.18 -16.47 7.17
N ALA A 484 -7.20 -15.59 6.92
CA ALA A 484 -7.38 -14.26 6.35
C ALA A 484 -6.41 -14.04 5.17
N GLN A 485 -6.52 -14.89 4.15
CA GLN A 485 -5.69 -14.81 2.95
C GLN A 485 -6.03 -13.58 2.13
N ILE A 486 -5.02 -12.75 1.82
CA ILE A 486 -5.21 -11.64 0.89
C ILE A 486 -5.31 -12.17 -0.55
N PRO A 487 -6.03 -11.49 -1.46
CA PRO A 487 -6.27 -11.98 -2.82
C PRO A 487 -5.00 -12.28 -3.63
N TYR A 488 -3.94 -11.51 -3.40
CA TYR A 488 -2.68 -11.59 -4.15
C TYR A 488 -1.62 -12.48 -3.48
N SER A 489 -1.96 -13.16 -2.38
CA SER A 489 -1.02 -14.03 -1.67
C SER A 489 -0.64 -15.23 -2.54
N LEU A 490 0.65 -15.54 -2.67
CA LEU A 490 1.14 -16.81 -3.20
C LEU A 490 1.46 -17.75 -2.03
N GLY A 491 0.42 -18.39 -1.49
CA GLY A 491 0.53 -19.18 -0.28
C GLY A 491 -0.44 -20.36 -0.22
N TYR A 492 -0.68 -20.86 0.98
CA TYR A 492 -1.61 -21.98 1.23
C TYR A 492 -2.74 -21.55 2.16
N THR A 493 -3.97 -21.92 1.83
CA THR A 493 -5.14 -21.59 2.68
C THR A 493 -5.19 -22.44 3.94
N ASP A 494 -4.65 -23.66 3.90
CA ASP A 494 -4.60 -24.66 4.97
C ASP A 494 -3.20 -24.78 5.62
N SER A 495 -2.35 -23.75 5.48
CA SER A 495 -1.00 -23.69 6.08
C SER A 495 -0.98 -23.74 7.61
N LEU A 496 -2.12 -23.59 8.30
CA LEU A 496 -2.23 -23.81 9.74
C LEU A 496 -1.77 -25.21 10.13
N LEU A 497 -2.15 -26.22 9.33
CA LEU A 497 -1.72 -27.60 9.54
C LEU A 497 -0.19 -27.75 9.41
N LEU A 498 0.40 -27.07 8.42
CA LEU A 498 1.84 -27.08 8.21
C LEU A 498 2.57 -26.35 9.34
N GLY A 499 2.04 -25.21 9.80
CA GLY A 499 2.57 -24.49 10.95
C GLY A 499 2.58 -25.33 12.21
N GLU A 500 1.49 -26.04 12.53
CA GLU A 500 1.41 -26.94 13.68
C GLU A 500 2.46 -28.06 13.61
N ASN A 501 2.69 -28.62 12.41
CA ASN A 501 3.73 -29.63 12.21
C ASN A 501 5.14 -29.06 12.41
N ILE A 502 5.40 -27.85 11.92
CA ILE A 502 6.68 -27.16 12.12
C ILE A 502 6.92 -26.94 13.62
N LEU A 503 5.90 -26.51 14.37
CA LEU A 503 6.00 -26.33 15.82
C LEU A 503 6.26 -27.64 16.56
N MET A 504 5.52 -28.70 16.22
CA MET A 504 5.74 -30.03 16.80
C MET A 504 7.16 -30.53 16.53
N PHE A 505 7.65 -30.36 15.30
CA PHE A 505 9.03 -30.74 14.94
C PHE A 505 10.07 -29.92 15.72
N ALA A 506 9.86 -28.62 15.88
CA ALA A 506 10.76 -27.77 16.66
C ALA A 506 10.86 -28.18 18.14
N LEU A 507 9.81 -28.79 18.69
CA LEU A 507 9.73 -29.27 20.07
C LEU A 507 10.27 -30.68 20.31
N THR A 508 10.33 -31.52 19.27
CA THR A 508 10.63 -32.95 19.40
C THR A 508 12.04 -33.32 18.94
N ARG A 509 12.88 -32.31 18.73
CA ARG A 509 14.24 -32.41 18.17
C ARG A 509 15.32 -32.78 19.17
#